data_AF-A0A645IT17-F1
#
_entry.id   AF-A0A645IT17-F1
#
_cell.length_a   1.000
_cell.length_b   1.000
_cell.length_c   1.000
_cell.angle_alpha   90.00
_cell.angle_beta   90.00
_cell.angle_gamma   90.00
#
_symmetry.space_group_name_H-M   'P 1'
#
loop_
_entity.id
_entity.type
_entity.pdbx_description
1 polymer ?
#
loop_
_entity_poly.entity_id
_entity_poly.type
_entity_poly.pdbx_seq_one_letter_code
_entity_poly.pdbx_strand_id
1 'polypeptide(L)'
;MATELRDVINREIRVQHPTLPHINTVDLVEIYGAPTHPEANYKNVVIFGERQIDRSPCGTGTSAKMAALGAKGELKLGEEFVYESITGTIFRGKLVETTTVGEFDAFIPQITGSAWITGFNQFVIDETDPVKYGFVLD
;
A
#
# COMPACT_ATOMS: atom_id res chain seq x y z
N MET A 1 -0.75 -7.07 -16.70
CA MET A 1 -1.03 -5.62 -16.66
C MET A 1 -0.36 -4.88 -15.49
N ALA A 2 -0.75 -5.08 -14.21
CA ALA A 2 -0.15 -4.31 -13.10
C ALA A 2 1.34 -4.59 -12.87
N THR A 3 1.76 -5.86 -12.90
CA THR A 3 3.18 -6.25 -12.79
C THR A 3 3.99 -5.76 -13.98
N GLU A 4 3.45 -5.87 -15.20
CA GLU A 4 4.09 -5.32 -16.40
C GLU A 4 4.29 -3.80 -16.28
N LEU A 5 3.30 -3.08 -15.75
CA LEU A 5 3.42 -1.64 -15.48
C LEU A 5 4.55 -1.35 -14.50
N ARG A 6 4.62 -2.09 -13.38
CA ARG A 6 5.71 -1.97 -12.41
C ARG A 6 7.09 -2.19 -13.06
N ASP A 7 7.20 -3.24 -13.86
CA ASP A 7 8.47 -3.62 -14.50
C ASP A 7 8.89 -2.60 -15.56
N VAL A 8 7.93 -2.04 -16.31
CA VAL A 8 8.18 -0.91 -17.22
C VAL A 8 8.63 0.32 -16.42
N ILE A 9 7.94 0.69 -15.34
CA ILE A 9 8.33 1.84 -14.50
C ILE A 9 9.75 1.65 -13.97
N ASN A 10 10.10 0.50 -13.42
CA ASN A 10 11.43 0.25 -12.88
C ASN A 10 12.54 0.24 -13.95
N ARG A 11 12.20 -0.08 -15.21
CA ARG A 11 13.14 -0.03 -16.32
C ARG A 11 13.34 1.38 -16.86
N GLU A 12 12.27 2.15 -16.99
CA GLU A 12 12.28 3.45 -17.68
C GLU A 12 12.45 4.64 -16.72
N ILE A 13 12.09 4.49 -15.45
CA ILE A 13 12.08 5.56 -14.44
C ILE A 13 12.96 5.16 -13.28
N ARG A 14 14.07 5.88 -13.12
CA ARG A 14 14.93 5.73 -11.95
C ARG A 14 14.24 6.34 -10.72
N VAL A 15 13.96 5.52 -9.72
CA VAL A 15 13.49 5.97 -8.40
C VAL A 15 14.59 5.75 -7.37
N GLN A 16 14.70 6.66 -6.41
CA GLN A 16 15.67 6.57 -5.32
C GLN A 16 15.11 7.31 -4.11
N HIS A 17 14.96 6.64 -2.97
CA HIS A 17 14.62 7.31 -1.73
C HIS A 17 15.78 8.24 -1.31
N PRO A 18 15.51 9.51 -0.95
CA PRO A 18 16.53 10.54 -0.80
C PRO A 18 17.51 10.27 0.36
N THR A 19 17.07 9.56 1.40
CA THR A 19 17.90 9.28 2.58
C THR A 19 18.14 7.79 2.84
N LEU A 20 17.53 6.89 2.03
CA LEU A 20 17.57 5.44 2.25
C LEU A 20 18.04 4.75 0.96
N PRO A 21 19.35 4.48 0.81
CA PRO A 21 19.92 4.02 -0.46
C PRO A 21 19.39 2.65 -0.92
N HIS A 22 18.90 1.83 -0.01
CA HIS A 22 18.36 0.50 -0.31
C HIS A 22 16.94 0.53 -0.90
N ILE A 23 16.23 1.67 -0.84
CA ILE A 23 14.89 1.83 -1.43
C ILE A 23 15.06 2.55 -2.77
N ASN A 24 15.10 1.79 -3.86
CA ASN A 24 15.43 2.28 -5.20
C ASN A 24 14.65 1.61 -6.33
N THR A 25 13.49 1.01 -5.99
CA THR A 25 12.54 0.41 -6.92
C THR A 25 11.11 0.81 -6.55
N VAL A 26 10.20 0.71 -7.52
CA VAL A 26 8.75 0.70 -7.30
C VAL A 26 8.33 -0.75 -7.08
N ASP A 27 7.86 -1.06 -5.87
CA ASP A 27 7.52 -2.44 -5.48
C ASP A 27 6.02 -2.74 -5.59
N LEU A 28 5.19 -1.69 -5.51
CA LEU A 28 3.72 -1.79 -5.46
C LEU A 28 3.09 -0.93 -6.56
N VAL A 29 1.94 -1.39 -7.08
CA VAL A 29 1.09 -0.63 -7.99
C VAL A 29 -0.29 -0.48 -7.37
N GLU A 30 -0.68 0.76 -7.08
CA GLU A 30 -2.02 1.11 -6.63
C GLU A 30 -2.91 1.44 -7.83
N ILE A 31 -4.01 0.70 -8.00
CA ILE A 31 -5.07 1.01 -8.96
C ILE A 31 -6.25 1.53 -8.15
N TYR A 32 -6.69 2.76 -8.42
CA TYR A 32 -7.79 3.38 -7.70
C TYR A 32 -8.91 3.87 -8.64
N GLY A 33 -10.12 4.00 -8.10
CA GLY A 33 -11.29 4.44 -8.84
C GLY A 33 -12.41 4.92 -7.92
N ALA A 34 -13.60 5.05 -8.50
CA ALA A 34 -14.80 5.46 -7.77
C ALA A 34 -15.10 4.50 -6.59
N PRO A 35 -15.50 5.04 -5.43
CA PRO A 35 -15.88 4.24 -4.28
C PRO A 35 -17.20 3.49 -4.53
N THR A 36 -17.40 2.40 -3.80
CA THR A 36 -18.72 1.77 -3.65
C THR A 36 -19.31 2.01 -2.26
N HIS A 37 -18.47 2.22 -1.26
CA HIS A 37 -18.90 2.62 0.08
C HIS A 37 -19.26 4.13 0.12
N PRO A 38 -20.41 4.54 0.68
CA PRO A 38 -20.88 5.93 0.63
C PRO A 38 -19.98 6.92 1.38
N GLU A 39 -19.23 6.45 2.38
CA GLU A 39 -18.29 7.28 3.14
C GLU A 39 -16.87 7.29 2.55
N ALA A 40 -16.57 6.45 1.55
CA ALA A 40 -15.22 6.35 1.01
C ALA A 40 -14.96 7.45 -0.02
N ASN A 41 -13.77 8.04 0.00
CA ASN A 41 -13.33 8.99 -1.03
C ASN A 41 -13.03 8.26 -2.34
N TYR A 42 -12.37 7.11 -2.24
CA TYR A 42 -12.00 6.26 -3.37
C TYR A 42 -12.03 4.78 -2.97
N LYS A 43 -11.95 3.91 -3.98
CA LYS A 43 -11.67 2.48 -3.82
C LYS A 43 -10.34 2.16 -4.49
N ASN A 44 -9.55 1.27 -3.90
CA ASN A 44 -8.32 0.78 -4.49
C ASN A 44 -8.11 -0.73 -4.39
N VAL A 45 -7.17 -1.18 -5.20
CA VAL A 45 -6.49 -2.45 -5.08
C VAL A 45 -5.00 -2.23 -5.28
N VAL A 46 -4.18 -2.76 -4.39
CA VAL A 46 -2.72 -2.74 -4.52
C VAL A 46 -2.22 -4.10 -4.96
N ILE A 47 -1.40 -4.11 -6.01
CA ILE A 47 -0.74 -5.30 -6.53
C ILE A 47 0.75 -5.21 -6.17
N PHE A 48 1.29 -6.29 -5.59
CA PHE A 48 2.67 -6.36 -5.12
C PHE A 48 3.24 -7.79 -5.25
N GLY A 49 4.54 -7.94 -5.03
CA GLY A 49 5.23 -9.23 -5.13
C GLY A 49 5.03 -9.88 -6.51
N GLU A 50 4.84 -11.21 -6.50
CA GLU A 50 4.48 -12.00 -7.68
C GLU A 50 2.96 -11.95 -7.91
N ARG A 51 2.42 -10.79 -8.30
CA ARG A 51 0.99 -10.58 -8.62
C ARG A 51 0.02 -10.79 -7.46
N GLN A 52 0.50 -10.67 -6.23
CA GLN A 52 -0.35 -10.71 -5.05
C GLN A 52 -1.22 -9.46 -4.97
N ILE A 53 -2.42 -9.62 -4.40
CA ILE A 53 -3.40 -8.56 -4.24
C ILE A 53 -3.56 -8.26 -2.75
N ASP A 54 -3.49 -6.98 -2.38
CA ASP A 54 -3.86 -6.57 -1.02
C ASP A 54 -5.38 -6.60 -0.87
N ARG A 55 -5.86 -7.28 0.17
CA ARG A 55 -7.30 -7.37 0.49
C ARG A 55 -7.74 -6.19 1.36
N SER A 56 -6.79 -5.55 2.03
CA SER A 56 -6.98 -4.31 2.76
C SER A 56 -6.85 -3.10 1.81
N PRO A 57 -7.18 -1.87 2.27
CA PRO A 57 -6.97 -0.67 1.48
C PRO A 57 -5.49 -0.27 1.32
N CYS A 58 -4.56 -1.10 1.82
CA CYS A 58 -3.12 -0.90 1.87
C CYS A 58 -2.69 0.35 2.65
N GLY A 59 -2.09 0.19 3.84
CA GLY A 59 -1.74 1.32 4.70
C GLY A 59 -0.68 2.25 4.10
N THR A 60 0.33 1.67 3.44
CA THR A 60 1.39 2.43 2.74
C THR A 60 0.85 3.06 1.45
N GLY A 61 -0.01 2.37 0.70
CA GLY A 61 -0.73 2.93 -0.45
C GLY A 61 -1.62 4.11 -0.05
N THR A 62 -2.42 3.97 1.01
CA THR A 62 -3.23 5.04 1.59
C THR A 62 -2.36 6.25 1.99
N SER A 63 -1.20 6.01 2.60
CA SER A 63 -0.25 7.07 2.96
C SER A 63 0.29 7.80 1.73
N ALA A 64 0.71 7.06 0.69
CA ALA A 64 1.20 7.62 -0.57
C ALA A 64 0.10 8.42 -1.30
N LYS A 65 -1.13 7.90 -1.32
CA LYS A 65 -2.30 8.55 -1.90
C LYS A 65 -2.60 9.88 -1.20
N MET A 66 -2.66 9.90 0.13
CA MET A 66 -2.88 11.12 0.88
C MET A 66 -1.76 12.13 0.65
N ALA A 67 -0.48 11.71 0.64
CA ALA A 67 0.63 12.60 0.34
C ALA A 67 0.51 13.23 -1.07
N ALA A 68 0.11 12.44 -2.07
CA ALA A 68 -0.10 12.93 -3.43
C ALA A 68 -1.29 13.90 -3.54
N LEU A 69 -2.39 13.66 -2.82
CA LEU A 69 -3.52 14.58 -2.74
C LEU A 69 -3.17 15.86 -1.98
N GLY A 70 -2.44 15.74 -0.87
CA GLY A 70 -1.97 16.87 -0.07
C GLY A 70 -1.03 17.79 -0.86
N ALA A 71 -0.09 17.21 -1.62
CA ALA A 71 0.79 17.98 -2.51
C ALA A 71 0.04 18.73 -3.63
N LYS A 72 -1.15 18.23 -4.03
CA LYS A 72 -2.04 18.90 -4.99
C LYS A 72 -3.01 19.90 -4.34
N GLY A 73 -3.03 20.00 -3.01
CA GLY A 73 -4.00 20.80 -2.27
C GLY A 73 -5.42 20.22 -2.26
N GLU A 74 -5.58 18.95 -2.64
CA GLU A 74 -6.86 18.23 -2.69
C GLU A 74 -7.24 17.58 -1.34
N LEU A 75 -6.30 17.50 -0.40
CA LEU A 75 -6.51 17.01 0.96
C LEU A 75 -5.77 17.93 1.95
N LYS A 76 -6.47 18.45 2.96
CA LYS A 76 -5.88 19.37 3.95
C LYS A 76 -5.32 18.62 5.16
N LEU A 77 -4.42 19.29 5.89
CA LEU A 77 -3.98 18.80 7.22
C LEU A 77 -5.19 18.61 8.14
N GLY A 78 -5.23 17.47 8.82
CA GLY A 78 -6.31 17.08 9.73
C GLY A 78 -7.61 16.64 9.05
N GLU A 79 -7.73 16.76 7.73
CA GLU A 79 -8.90 16.30 6.98
C GLU A 79 -8.93 14.76 6.94
N GLU A 80 -10.12 14.20 7.17
CA GLU A 80 -10.31 12.75 7.13
C GLU A 80 -10.34 12.26 5.68
N PHE A 81 -9.56 11.20 5.41
CA PHE A 81 -9.54 10.47 4.16
C PHE A 81 -9.95 9.03 4.41
N VAL A 82 -10.93 8.53 3.68
CA VAL A 82 -11.50 7.20 3.83
C VAL A 82 -11.22 6.41 2.56
N TYR A 83 -10.45 5.32 2.67
CA TYR A 83 -10.08 4.48 1.55
C TYR A 83 -10.72 3.11 1.63
N GLU A 84 -11.43 2.71 0.58
CA GLU A 84 -12.04 1.39 0.44
C GLU A 84 -11.12 0.41 -0.30
N SER A 85 -11.04 -0.83 0.19
CA SER A 85 -10.36 -1.93 -0.49
C SER A 85 -11.24 -2.63 -1.53
N ILE A 86 -10.63 -3.49 -2.36
CA ILE A 86 -11.36 -4.36 -3.28
C ILE A 86 -12.41 -5.26 -2.61
N THR A 87 -12.20 -5.61 -1.33
CA THR A 87 -13.12 -6.44 -0.53
C THR A 87 -14.17 -5.65 0.25
N GLY A 88 -14.13 -4.30 0.18
CA GLY A 88 -15.06 -3.42 0.87
C GLY A 88 -14.66 -3.02 2.30
N THR A 89 -13.50 -3.48 2.80
CA THR A 89 -12.95 -3.00 4.08
C THR A 89 -12.46 -1.56 3.96
N ILE A 90 -12.42 -0.83 5.09
CA ILE A 90 -12.13 0.61 5.15
C ILE A 90 -10.91 0.89 6.03
N PHE A 91 -10.07 1.80 5.57
CA PHE A 91 -9.10 2.53 6.40
C PHE A 91 -9.49 4.00 6.44
N ARG A 92 -9.25 4.62 7.61
CA ARG A 92 -9.37 6.06 7.82
C ARG A 92 -7.98 6.63 7.99
N GLY A 93 -7.67 7.69 7.28
CA GLY A 93 -6.38 8.35 7.32
C GLY A 93 -6.53 9.86 7.46
N LYS A 94 -5.43 10.50 7.86
CA LYS A 94 -5.28 11.96 7.84
C LYS A 94 -3.80 12.31 7.72
N LEU A 95 -3.51 13.45 7.10
CA LEU A 95 -2.19 14.08 7.20
C LEU A 95 -2.16 14.88 8.49
N VAL A 96 -1.32 14.50 9.46
CA VAL A 96 -1.31 15.15 10.79
C VAL A 96 -0.34 16.31 10.87
N GLU A 97 0.72 16.29 10.06
CA GLU A 97 1.76 17.33 10.03
C GLU A 97 2.44 17.37 8.66
N THR A 98 2.99 18.53 8.30
CA THR A 98 3.97 18.67 7.21
C THR A 98 5.38 18.52 7.74
N THR A 99 6.27 17.93 6.96
CA THR A 99 7.69 17.77 7.32
C THR A 99 8.56 17.78 6.05
N THR A 100 9.83 17.42 6.16
CA THR A 100 10.72 17.20 5.01
C THR A 100 11.41 15.84 5.10
N VAL A 101 11.71 15.24 3.95
CA VAL A 101 12.56 14.04 3.85
C VAL A 101 13.63 14.30 2.80
N GLY A 102 14.87 14.52 3.27
CA GLY A 102 15.92 15.05 2.41
C GLY A 102 15.57 16.48 1.98
N GLU A 103 15.52 16.72 0.67
CA GLU A 103 15.15 18.01 0.08
C GLU A 103 13.66 18.14 -0.29
N PHE A 104 12.87 17.08 -0.06
CA PHE A 104 11.47 17.03 -0.47
C PHE A 104 10.54 17.42 0.67
N ASP A 105 9.53 18.23 0.35
CA ASP A 105 8.36 18.44 1.22
C ASP A 105 7.61 17.13 1.39
N ALA A 106 7.20 16.85 2.63
CA ALA A 106 6.58 15.60 3.01
C ALA A 106 5.45 15.82 4.02
N PHE A 107 4.73 14.74 4.32
CA PHE A 107 3.69 14.74 5.34
C PHE A 107 3.91 13.57 6.30
N ILE A 108 3.40 13.71 7.52
CA ILE A 108 3.23 12.61 8.47
C ILE A 108 1.80 12.08 8.31
N PRO A 109 1.59 10.91 7.68
CA PRO A 109 0.27 10.29 7.59
C PRO A 109 -0.04 9.48 8.85
N GLN A 110 -1.28 9.55 9.32
CA GLN A 110 -1.83 8.61 10.31
C GLN A 110 -2.84 7.71 9.59
N ILE A 111 -2.77 6.40 9.84
CA ILE A 111 -3.73 5.41 9.34
C ILE A 111 -4.38 4.71 10.53
N THR A 112 -5.69 4.55 10.45
CA THR A 112 -6.52 3.83 11.42
C THR A 112 -7.23 2.69 10.70
N GLY A 113 -7.09 1.49 11.25
CA GLY A 113 -7.78 0.28 10.82
C GLY A 113 -7.99 -0.65 12.00
N SER A 114 -8.49 -1.85 11.72
CA SER A 114 -8.77 -2.87 12.72
C SER A 114 -8.19 -4.21 12.28
N ALA A 115 -7.82 -5.04 13.26
CA ALA A 115 -7.34 -6.40 13.06
C ALA A 115 -8.01 -7.33 14.07
N TRP A 116 -8.15 -8.61 13.72
CA TRP A 116 -8.80 -9.62 14.55
C TRP A 116 -7.92 -10.86 14.65
N ILE A 117 -7.96 -11.54 15.80
CA ILE A 117 -7.31 -12.84 15.98
C ILE A 117 -8.07 -13.86 15.13
N THR A 118 -7.38 -14.51 14.20
CA THR A 118 -7.96 -15.53 13.31
C THR A 118 -7.58 -16.96 13.70
N GLY A 119 -6.53 -17.13 14.50
CA GLY A 119 -6.10 -18.45 14.97
C GLY A 119 -4.83 -18.40 15.82
N PHE A 120 -4.57 -19.51 16.51
CA PHE A 120 -3.30 -19.81 17.17
C PHE A 120 -2.70 -21.02 16.48
N ASN A 121 -1.57 -20.85 15.82
CA ASN A 121 -0.99 -21.87 14.93
C ASN A 121 0.33 -22.41 15.50
N GLN A 122 0.55 -23.72 15.35
CA GLN A 122 1.85 -24.37 15.54
C GLN A 122 2.26 -24.99 14.20
N PHE A 123 3.16 -24.33 13.48
CA PHE A 123 3.73 -24.85 12.24
C PHE A 123 4.83 -25.87 12.55
N VAL A 124 4.81 -27.01 11.86
CA VAL A 124 5.79 -28.09 12.00
C VAL A 124 6.27 -28.46 10.60
N ILE A 125 7.58 -28.61 10.43
CA ILE A 125 8.23 -28.95 9.16
C ILE A 125 8.95 -30.27 9.37
N ASP A 126 8.48 -31.33 8.71
CA ASP A 126 9.14 -32.64 8.73
C ASP A 126 10.27 -32.67 7.70
N GLU A 127 11.42 -33.26 8.06
CA GLU A 127 12.57 -33.35 7.15
C GLU A 127 12.29 -34.21 5.91
N THR A 128 11.37 -35.17 6.02
CA THR A 128 10.97 -36.11 4.98
C THR A 128 9.80 -35.62 4.11
N ASP A 129 9.19 -34.48 4.44
CA ASP A 129 8.13 -33.89 3.62
C ASP A 129 8.70 -33.38 2.28
N PRO A 130 8.22 -33.89 1.12
CA PRO A 130 8.72 -33.50 -0.19
C PRO A 130 8.40 -32.04 -0.59
N VAL A 131 7.47 -31.37 0.11
CA VAL A 131 7.05 -29.98 -0.16
C VAL A 131 7.20 -29.10 1.09
N LYS A 132 8.16 -29.42 1.96
CA LYS A 132 8.35 -28.81 3.29
C LYS A 132 8.55 -27.28 3.33
N TYR A 133 8.86 -26.66 2.18
CA TYR A 133 8.99 -25.19 2.04
C TYR A 133 7.86 -24.56 1.22
N GLY A 134 6.79 -25.31 0.98
CA GLY A 134 5.65 -24.88 0.18
C GLY A 134 5.91 -24.96 -1.32
N PHE A 135 4.91 -24.54 -2.08
CA PHE A 135 4.93 -24.42 -3.53
C PHE A 135 3.97 -23.31 -3.93
N VAL A 136 4.07 -22.83 -5.16
CA VAL A 136 3.17 -21.85 -5.74
C VAL A 136 2.64 -22.38 -7.08
N LEU A 137 1.38 -22.09 -7.37
CA LEU A 137 0.73 -22.42 -8.64
C LEU A 137 0.32 -21.08 -9.27
N ASP A 138 1.20 -20.51 -10.08
CA ASP A 138 1.02 -19.17 -10.67
C ASP A 138 0.37 -19.22 -12.07
#